data_AF-A0A943XTM1-F1
#
_entry.id   AF-A0A943XTM1-F1
#
_cell.length_a   1.000
_cell.length_b   1.000
_cell.length_c   1.000
_cell.angle_alpha   90.00
_cell.angle_beta   90.00
_cell.angle_gamma   90.00
#
_symmetry.space_group_name_H-M   'P 1'
#
loop_
_entity.id
_entity.type
_entity.pdbx_description
1 polymer ?
#
loop_
_entity_poly.entity_id
_entity_poly.type
_entity_poly.pdbx_seq_one_letter_code
_entity_poly.pdbx_strand_id
1 'polypeptide(L)'
;MFGMFGGDVQGIVMEFDESLVGVVVDRFGRDVPISSAKDGKFTAHLKVAVSPAFFSWVFQFGGKAKIISPPSVAEKLQQAARETLQLYEKRA
;
A
#
# COMPACT_ATOMS: atom_id res chain seq x y z
N MET A 1 -24.51 5.65 -0.64
CA MET A 1 -24.35 4.25 -1.11
C MET A 1 -22.84 3.96 -1.16
N PHE A 2 -22.27 3.41 -0.09
CA PHE A 2 -20.84 3.07 -0.02
C PHE A 2 -20.69 1.59 -0.33
N GLY A 3 -20.36 1.25 -1.58
CA GLY A 3 -20.29 -0.14 -2.00
C GLY A 3 -19.95 -0.32 -3.47
N MET A 4 -18.84 0.26 -3.94
CA MET A 4 -18.32 0.00 -5.30
C MET A 4 -16.80 -0.19 -5.35
N PHE A 5 -16.17 -0.55 -4.23
CA PHE A 5 -14.74 -0.92 -4.20
C PHE A 5 -14.56 -2.35 -3.72
N GLY A 6 -15.28 -3.28 -4.35
CA GLY A 6 -15.00 -4.71 -4.26
C GLY A 6 -13.75 -5.02 -5.07
N GLY A 7 -12.59 -4.58 -4.57
CA GLY A 7 -11.31 -5.05 -5.10
C GLY A 7 -11.13 -6.52 -4.73
N ASP A 8 -10.64 -7.34 -5.67
CA ASP A 8 -10.30 -8.73 -5.36
C ASP A 8 -9.36 -8.78 -4.17
N VAL A 9 -9.74 -9.55 -3.15
CA VAL A 9 -8.87 -9.81 -2.00
C VAL A 9 -7.71 -10.65 -2.50
N GLN A 10 -6.51 -10.09 -2.45
CA GLN A 10 -5.30 -10.78 -2.90
C GLN A 10 -4.18 -10.63 -1.87
N GLY A 11 -3.30 -11.63 -1.87
CA GLY A 11 -2.07 -11.60 -1.09
C GLY A 11 -1.07 -10.65 -1.73
N ILE A 12 -0.57 -9.70 -0.95
CA ILE A 12 0.48 -8.76 -1.35
C ILE A 12 1.64 -8.82 -0.37
N VAL A 13 2.80 -8.36 -0.81
CA VAL A 13 3.96 -8.11 0.04
C VAL A 13 4.30 -6.64 -0.04
N MET A 14 4.44 -6.01 1.12
CA MET A 14 4.81 -4.61 1.24
C MET A 14 6.06 -4.47 2.10
N GLU A 15 6.93 -3.53 1.73
CA GLU A 15 8.04 -3.04 2.53
C GLU A 15 7.61 -1.75 3.25
N PHE A 16 7.98 -1.61 4.51
CA PHE A 16 7.68 -0.48 5.37
C PHE A 16 8.92 -0.01 6.10
N ASP A 17 8.98 1.28 6.40
CA ASP A 17 9.86 1.84 7.42
C ASP A 17 9.47 1.31 8.81
N GLU A 18 10.46 1.03 9.68
CA GLU A 18 10.23 0.47 11.02
C GLU A 18 9.28 1.30 11.89
N SER A 19 9.20 2.62 11.67
CA SER A 19 8.28 3.50 12.39
C SER A 19 6.79 3.16 12.15
N LEU A 20 6.48 2.35 11.12
CA LEU A 20 5.11 1.96 10.77
C LEU A 20 4.68 0.61 11.34
N VAL A 21 5.52 -0.08 12.13
CA VAL A 21 5.18 -1.43 12.64
C VAL A 21 3.89 -1.43 13.46
N GLY A 22 3.69 -0.44 14.33
CA GLY A 22 2.46 -0.29 15.13
C GLY A 22 1.23 -0.09 14.26
N VAL A 23 1.35 0.73 13.20
CA VAL A 23 0.25 1.00 12.27
C VAL A 23 -0.18 -0.26 11.51
N VAL A 24 0.79 -1.09 11.09
CA VAL A 24 0.49 -2.35 10.41
C VAL A 24 -0.19 -3.33 11.36
N VAL A 25 0.29 -3.46 12.59
CA VAL A 25 -0.31 -4.33 13.61
C VAL A 25 -1.72 -3.89 14.00
N ASP A 26 -1.95 -2.59 14.20
CA ASP A 26 -3.27 -2.05 14.56
C ASP A 26 -4.29 -2.30 13.44
N ARG A 27 -3.85 -2.25 12.18
CA ARG A 27 -4.76 -2.39 11.03
C ARG A 27 -5.06 -3.85 10.67
N PHE A 28 -4.06 -4.71 10.74
CA PHE A 28 -4.14 -6.07 10.19
C PHE A 28 -4.04 -7.16 11.26
N GLY A 29 -3.82 -6.78 12.52
CA GLY A 29 -3.67 -7.69 13.64
C GLY A 29 -2.23 -8.15 13.87
N ARG A 30 -2.04 -8.89 14.96
CA ARG A 30 -0.72 -9.42 15.38
C ARG A 30 -0.26 -10.63 14.58
N ASP A 31 -1.18 -11.29 13.86
CA ASP A 31 -0.91 -12.52 13.11
C ASP A 31 -0.38 -12.25 11.69
N VAL A 32 -0.11 -10.99 11.35
CA VAL A 32 0.51 -10.64 10.08
C VAL A 32 1.92 -11.20 10.03
N PRO A 33 2.28 -11.99 9.00
CA PRO A 33 3.65 -12.41 8.82
C PRO A 33 4.52 -11.20 8.52
N ILE A 34 5.38 -10.84 9.48
CA ILE A 34 6.36 -9.76 9.39
C ILE A 34 7.76 -10.37 9.37
N SER A 35 8.59 -9.91 8.44
CA SER A 35 10.01 -10.22 8.42
C SER A 35 10.80 -8.93 8.51
N SER A 36 11.69 -8.82 9.49
CA SER A 36 12.57 -7.66 9.59
C SER A 36 13.60 -7.70 8.47
N ALA A 37 13.74 -6.59 7.76
CA ALA A 37 14.80 -6.39 6.78
C ALA A 37 15.99 -5.68 7.45
N LYS A 38 17.11 -5.60 6.75
CA LYS A 38 18.22 -4.71 7.15
C LYS A 38 17.82 -3.26 6.86
N ASP A 39 18.49 -2.31 7.52
CA ASP A 39 18.37 -0.87 7.26
C ASP A 39 17.06 -0.19 7.72
N GLY A 40 16.54 -0.56 8.90
CA GLY A 40 15.40 0.14 9.51
C GLY A 40 14.06 -0.10 8.80
N LYS A 41 13.92 -1.26 8.15
CA LYS A 41 12.75 -1.64 7.36
C LYS A 41 12.23 -3.01 7.75
N PHE A 42 10.96 -3.28 7.43
CA PHE A 42 10.38 -4.62 7.51
C PHE A 42 9.48 -4.90 6.32
N THR A 43 9.26 -6.17 6.04
CA THR A 43 8.27 -6.62 5.06
C THR A 43 7.10 -7.27 5.76
N ALA A 44 5.89 -7.09 5.21
CA ALA A 44 4.68 -7.72 5.70
C ALA A 44 3.90 -8.38 4.56
N HIS A 45 3.38 -9.58 4.83
CA HIS A 45 2.47 -10.29 3.93
C HIS A 45 1.03 -9.98 4.31
N LEU A 46 0.32 -9.26 3.43
CA LEU A 46 -1.02 -8.74 3.72
C LEU A 46 -2.04 -9.36 2.77
N LYS A 47 -3.25 -9.60 3.26
CA LYS A 47 -4.42 -9.89 2.41
C LYS A 47 -5.29 -8.64 2.36
N VAL A 48 -5.36 -8.00 1.19
CA VAL A 48 -6.08 -6.73 1.02
C VAL A 48 -7.00 -6.78 -0.19
N ALA A 49 -8.14 -6.09 -0.10
CA ALA A 49 -8.96 -5.75 -1.25
C ALA A 49 -8.28 -4.62 -2.02
N VAL A 50 -7.69 -4.93 -3.18
CA VAL A 50 -6.96 -3.93 -3.98
C VAL A 50 -7.93 -2.95 -4.60
N SER A 51 -7.96 -1.74 -4.03
CA SER A 51 -8.99 -0.73 -4.26
C SER A 51 -8.41 0.68 -4.09
N PRO A 52 -9.12 1.73 -4.58
CA PRO A 52 -8.75 3.12 -4.31
C PRO A 52 -8.62 3.45 -2.82
N ALA A 53 -9.43 2.84 -1.96
CA ALA A 53 -9.32 3.00 -0.51
C ALA A 53 -8.01 2.41 0.04
N PHE A 54 -7.62 1.22 -0.43
CA PHE A 54 -6.31 0.65 -0.10
C PHE A 54 -5.17 1.55 -0.57
N PHE A 55 -5.20 2.02 -1.82
CA PHE A 55 -4.18 2.92 -2.35
C PHE A 55 -4.10 4.25 -1.59
N SER A 56 -5.24 4.85 -1.25
CA SER A 56 -5.29 6.08 -0.43
C SER A 56 -4.62 5.88 0.93
N TRP A 57 -4.82 4.71 1.55
CA TRP A 57 -4.12 4.36 2.78
C TRP A 57 -2.62 4.18 2.57
N VAL A 58 -2.17 3.59 1.46
CA VAL A 58 -0.72 3.52 1.16
C VAL A 58 -0.13 4.94 1.01
N PHE A 59 -0.84 5.84 0.32
CA PHE A 59 -0.41 7.22 0.10
C PHE A 59 -0.20 8.01 1.39
N GLN A 60 -0.95 7.72 2.45
CA GLN A 60 -0.84 8.44 3.73
C GLN A 60 0.57 8.33 4.35
N PHE A 61 1.35 7.32 3.95
CA PHE A 61 2.70 7.08 4.45
C PHE A 61 3.80 7.76 3.62
N GLY A 62 3.46 8.37 2.49
CA GLY A 62 4.45 8.95 1.57
C GLY A 62 5.54 7.95 1.20
N GLY A 63 6.80 8.33 1.34
CA GLY A 63 7.96 7.50 0.99
C GLY A 63 8.28 6.35 1.96
N LYS A 64 7.43 6.08 2.96
CA LYS A 64 7.70 5.09 4.02
C LYS A 64 7.08 3.71 3.78
N ALA A 65 6.29 3.54 2.72
CA ALA A 65 5.67 2.26 2.38
C ALA A 65 5.78 1.99 0.87
N LYS A 66 6.03 0.73 0.51
CA LYS A 66 6.18 0.29 -0.88
C LYS A 66 5.56 -1.07 -1.11
N ILE A 67 4.77 -1.20 -2.17
CA ILE A 67 4.29 -2.51 -2.64
C ILE A 67 5.41 -3.17 -3.45
N ILE A 68 5.85 -4.36 -3.04
CA ILE A 68 6.93 -5.09 -3.70
C ILE A 68 6.45 -6.36 -4.42
N SER A 69 5.27 -6.88 -4.09
CA SER A 69 4.65 -8.00 -4.81
C SER A 69 3.12 -8.03 -4.63
N PRO A 70 2.33 -8.48 -5.63
CA PRO A 70 2.77 -8.73 -7.00
C PRO A 70 3.01 -7.42 -7.77
N PRO A 71 3.84 -7.42 -8.83
CA PRO A 71 4.11 -6.23 -9.64
C PRO A 71 2.85 -5.55 -10.17
N SER A 72 1.83 -6.33 -10.52
CA SER A 72 0.55 -5.83 -11.03
C SER A 72 -0.18 -4.89 -10.05
N VAL A 73 -0.02 -5.07 -8.74
CA VAL A 73 -0.61 -4.17 -7.74
C VAL A 73 0.20 -2.89 -7.61
N ALA A 74 1.53 -2.98 -7.68
CA ALA A 74 2.40 -1.80 -7.71
C ALA A 74 2.12 -0.94 -8.96
N GLU A 75 1.93 -1.57 -10.12
CA GLU A 75 1.54 -0.90 -11.37
C GLU A 75 0.20 -0.17 -11.25
N LYS A 76 -0.81 -0.79 -10.61
CA LYS A 76 -2.12 -0.15 -10.35
C LYS A 76 -1.98 1.10 -9.48
N LEU A 77 -1.18 1.04 -8.40
CA LEU A 77 -0.91 2.21 -7.55
C LEU A 77 -0.16 3.30 -8.34
N GLN A 78 0.82 2.91 -9.16
CA GLN A 78 1.59 3.84 -9.98
C GLN A 78 0.72 4.55 -11.02
N GLN A 79 -0.23 3.84 -11.63
CA GLN A 79 -1.20 4.41 -12.56
C GLN A 79 -2.11 5.43 -11.86
N ALA A 80 -2.70 5.06 -10.72
CA ALA A 80 -3.53 5.96 -9.93
C ALA A 80 -2.77 7.22 -9.46
N ALA A 81 -1.50 7.07 -9.09
CA ALA A 81 -0.61 8.18 -8.72
C ALA A 81 -0.42 9.15 -9.89
N ARG A 82 -0.12 8.61 -11.09
CA ARG A 82 0.10 9.41 -12.30
C ARG A 82 -1.16 10.15 -12.73
N GLU A 83 -2.30 9.49 -12.76
CA GLU A 83 -3.59 10.12 -13.09
C GLU A 83 -3.88 11.29 -12.15
N THR A 84 -3.62 11.11 -10.85
CA THR A 84 -3.80 12.17 -9.86
C THR A 84 -2.82 13.31 -10.10
N LEU A 85 -1.53 13.00 -10.32
CA LEU A 85 -0.47 13.99 -10.53
C LEU A 85 -0.73 14.86 -11.77
N GLN A 86 -1.21 14.27 -12.87
CA GLN A 86 -1.55 14.98 -14.11
C GLN A 86 -2.58 16.10 -13.92
N LEU A 87 -3.44 16.03 -12.90
CA LEU A 87 -4.40 17.09 -12.60
C LEU A 87 -3.74 18.35 -12.01
N TYR A 88 -2.55 18.21 -11.43
CA TYR A 88 -1.81 19.28 -10.76
C TYR A 88 -0.58 19.74 -11.54
N GLU A 89 -0.08 18.91 -12.46
CA GLU A 89 0.88 19.33 -13.47
C GLU A 89 0.16 20.29 -14.44
N LYS A 90 0.30 21.60 -14.18
CA LYS A 90 -0.24 22.66 -15.04
C LYS A 90 0.02 22.30 -16.51
N ARG A 91 -1.04 22.23 -17.32
CA ARG A 91 -0.90 22.46 -18.76
C ARG A 91 -0.36 23.89 -18.90
N ALA A 92 0.94 23.99 -19.15
CA ALA A 92 1.55 25.21 -19.66
C ALA A 92 0.99 25.51 -21.05
#